data_AF-A0A975XXR7-F1
#
_entry.id   AF-A0A975XXR7-F1
#
_cell.length_a   1.000
_cell.length_b   1.000
_cell.length_c   1.000
_cell.angle_alpha   90.00
_cell.angle_beta   90.00
_cell.angle_gamma   90.00
#
_symmetry.space_group_name_H-M   'P 1'
#
loop_
_entity.id
_entity.type
_entity.pdbx_description
1 polymer ?
#
loop_
_entity_poly.entity_id
_entity_poly.type
_entity_poly.pdbx_seq_one_letter_code
_entity_poly.pdbx_strand_id
1 'polypeptide(L)'
;MSESMPPYGAPVPPMGAQRPVKRGPGPMILIVAGIIVAVVASVVMALGLTNFLSAMPSTDLTRLSTTESTQMKLKASTLYAIYAPRSRSAQADAECTAVSPGGLEIVASDPSGSMTVNGRAQILEFTSQEAGRYTITCTVASSYKSTLEIGEGSQLSGFVGGIFGFVGGILFGIFGWIAAVLMVIGGLVWKAVRA
;
A
#
# COMPACT_ATOMS: atom_id res chain seq x y z
N MET A 1 -54.41 -81.68 -4.72
CA MET A 1 -54.11 -80.29 -5.08
C MET A 1 -53.88 -79.54 -3.79
N SER A 2 -52.62 -79.24 -3.53
CA SER A 2 -52.09 -78.64 -2.31
C SER A 2 -52.14 -77.12 -2.43
N GLU A 3 -52.98 -76.46 -1.64
CA GLU A 3 -53.00 -74.99 -1.56
C GLU A 3 -52.33 -74.58 -0.25
N SER A 4 -51.08 -74.12 -0.38
CA SER A 4 -50.23 -73.67 0.72
C SER A 4 -50.49 -72.20 1.02
N MET A 5 -51.03 -71.90 2.20
CA MET A 5 -50.93 -70.56 2.81
C MET A 5 -49.78 -70.53 3.83
N PRO A 6 -48.76 -69.69 3.64
CA PRO A 6 -47.88 -69.22 4.71
C PRO A 6 -48.35 -67.84 5.24
N PRO A 7 -47.88 -67.43 6.42
CA PRO A 7 -48.75 -66.92 7.48
C PRO A 7 -48.90 -65.40 7.52
N TYR A 8 -50.00 -65.01 8.17
CA TYR A 8 -50.30 -63.68 8.69
C TYR A 8 -49.17 -63.19 9.61
N GLY A 9 -48.68 -61.96 9.39
CA GLY A 9 -47.99 -61.17 10.40
C GLY A 9 -46.47 -61.30 10.47
N ALA A 10 -45.75 -60.75 9.50
CA ALA A 10 -44.38 -60.29 9.75
C ALA A 10 -44.43 -58.80 10.16
N PRO A 11 -43.81 -58.39 11.28
CA PRO A 11 -43.67 -56.97 11.59
C PRO A 11 -42.81 -56.32 10.50
N VAL A 12 -43.38 -55.39 9.75
CA VAL A 12 -42.60 -54.47 8.93
C VAL A 12 -41.66 -53.70 9.86
N PRO A 13 -40.33 -53.73 9.64
CA PRO A 13 -39.43 -52.90 10.44
C PRO A 13 -39.84 -51.44 10.23
N PRO A 14 -39.93 -50.62 11.29
CA PRO A 14 -40.29 -49.22 11.14
C PRO A 14 -39.29 -48.60 10.15
N MET A 15 -39.82 -47.98 9.08
CA MET A 15 -39.03 -47.17 8.16
C MET A 15 -38.09 -46.32 8.99
N GLY A 16 -36.78 -46.58 8.82
CA GLY A 16 -35.75 -46.08 9.71
C GLY A 16 -35.99 -44.61 9.99
N ALA A 17 -36.23 -44.29 11.26
CA ALA A 17 -36.28 -42.92 11.73
C ALA A 17 -35.05 -42.22 11.14
N GLN A 18 -35.29 -41.21 10.28
CA GLN A 18 -34.20 -40.37 9.79
C GLN A 18 -33.47 -39.87 11.02
N ARG A 19 -32.24 -40.37 11.22
CA ARG A 19 -31.39 -39.93 12.32
C ARG A 19 -31.42 -38.41 12.27
N PRO A 20 -31.83 -37.70 13.34
CA PRO A 20 -31.76 -36.25 13.34
C PRO A 20 -30.32 -35.89 13.08
N VAL A 21 -30.02 -35.40 11.88
CA VAL A 21 -28.68 -34.96 11.53
C VAL A 21 -28.45 -33.77 12.43
N LYS A 22 -27.66 -33.97 13.50
CA LYS A 22 -27.29 -32.89 14.42
C LYS A 22 -26.83 -31.71 13.58
N ARG A 23 -27.65 -30.65 13.54
CA ARG A 23 -27.32 -29.35 12.95
C ARG A 23 -26.27 -28.70 13.84
N GLY A 24 -25.03 -29.15 13.72
CA GLY A 24 -23.91 -28.51 14.39
C GLY A 24 -23.69 -27.11 13.81
N PRO A 25 -23.14 -26.16 14.59
CA PRO A 25 -22.96 -24.75 14.18
C PRO A 25 -21.96 -24.54 13.05
N GLY A 26 -21.38 -25.61 12.50
CA GLY A 26 -20.33 -25.54 11.50
C GLY A 26 -20.63 -24.66 10.27
N PRO A 27 -21.85 -24.63 9.67
CA PRO A 27 -22.07 -23.82 8.47
C PRO A 27 -22.00 -22.34 8.79
N MET A 28 -22.51 -21.97 9.97
CA MET A 28 -22.48 -20.59 10.48
C MET A 28 -21.03 -20.18 10.81
N ILE A 29 -20.25 -21.08 11.41
CA ILE A 29 -18.84 -20.83 11.74
C ILE A 29 -18.01 -20.59 10.46
N LEU A 30 -18.25 -21.37 9.39
CA LEU A 30 -17.55 -21.19 8.11
C LEU A 30 -17.89 -19.84 7.44
N ILE A 31 -19.16 -19.44 7.48
CA ILE A 31 -19.59 -18.14 6.92
C ILE A 31 -18.98 -16.99 7.72
N VAL A 32 -19.05 -17.04 9.06
CA VAL A 32 -18.46 -16.02 9.93
C VAL A 32 -16.95 -15.94 9.75
N ALA A 33 -16.26 -17.08 9.69
CA ALA A 33 -14.82 -17.14 9.42
C ALA A 33 -14.47 -16.54 8.05
N GLY A 34 -15.24 -16.85 7.00
CA GLY A 34 -15.03 -16.28 5.67
C GLY A 34 -15.19 -14.75 5.65
N ILE A 35 -16.19 -14.22 6.34
CA ILE A 35 -16.39 -12.77 6.47
C ILE A 35 -15.20 -12.12 7.20
N ILE A 36 -14.73 -12.73 8.30
CA ILE A 36 -13.58 -12.21 9.05
C ILE A 36 -12.33 -12.17 8.17
N VAL A 37 -12.06 -13.25 7.40
CA VAL A 37 -10.92 -13.30 6.47
C VAL A 37 -11.02 -12.23 5.38
N ALA A 38 -12.22 -11.99 4.83
CA ALA A 38 -12.44 -10.94 3.84
C ALA A 38 -12.19 -9.53 4.41
N VAL A 39 -12.62 -9.27 5.65
CA VAL A 39 -12.36 -8.00 6.34
C VAL A 39 -10.86 -7.82 6.60
N VAL A 40 -10.16 -8.84 7.09
CA VAL A 40 -8.71 -8.77 7.32
C VAL A 40 -7.96 -8.54 6.01
N ALA A 41 -8.31 -9.26 4.94
CA ALA A 41 -7.69 -9.11 3.63
C ALA A 41 -7.87 -7.69 3.05
N SER A 42 -9.07 -7.12 3.19
CA SER A 42 -9.35 -5.75 2.72
C SER A 42 -8.59 -4.68 3.53
N VAL A 43 -8.45 -4.85 4.84
CA VAL A 43 -7.63 -3.96 5.68
C VAL A 43 -6.17 -4.01 5.28
N VAL A 44 -5.59 -5.20 5.11
CA VAL A 44 -4.19 -5.36 4.69
C VAL A 44 -3.94 -4.74 3.32
N MET A 45 -4.87 -4.92 2.39
CA MET A 45 -4.78 -4.32 1.06
C MET A 45 -4.88 -2.78 1.11
N ALA A 46 -5.76 -2.23 1.95
CA ALA A 46 -5.88 -0.79 2.14
C ALA A 46 -4.59 -0.19 2.73
N LEU A 47 -4.00 -0.84 3.74
CA LEU A 47 -2.73 -0.41 4.34
C LEU A 47 -1.57 -0.47 3.35
N GLY A 48 -1.51 -1.53 2.52
CA GLY A 48 -0.52 -1.64 1.46
C GLY A 48 -0.64 -0.49 0.46
N LEU A 49 -1.87 -0.13 0.07
CA LEU A 49 -2.14 0.98 -0.83
C LEU A 49 -1.78 2.33 -0.21
N THR A 50 -2.16 2.60 1.05
CA THR A 50 -1.82 3.86 1.71
C THR A 50 -0.32 4.03 1.86
N ASN A 51 0.41 2.96 2.24
CA ASN A 51 1.86 3.00 2.36
C ASN A 51 2.52 3.29 1.01
N PHE A 52 2.03 2.65 -0.06
CA PHE A 52 2.51 2.90 -1.41
C PHE A 52 2.24 4.32 -1.90
N LEU A 53 1.03 4.84 -1.71
CA LEU A 53 0.66 6.21 -2.05
C LEU A 53 1.47 7.24 -1.24
N SER A 54 1.69 6.99 0.05
CA SER A 54 2.49 7.88 0.91
C SER A 54 3.97 7.93 0.53
N ALA A 55 4.45 6.88 -0.12
CA ALA A 55 5.83 6.80 -0.58
C ALA A 55 6.01 7.28 -2.03
N MET A 56 4.92 7.56 -2.75
CA MET A 56 5.02 8.20 -4.05
C MET A 56 5.51 9.64 -3.88
N PRO A 57 6.51 10.08 -4.67
CA PRO A 57 6.92 11.47 -4.67
C PRO A 57 5.78 12.35 -5.17
N SER A 58 5.64 13.53 -4.55
CA SER A 58 4.67 14.51 -4.99
C SER A 58 5.06 15.07 -6.35
N THR A 59 4.10 15.20 -7.26
CA THR A 59 4.32 15.77 -8.60
C THR A 59 4.39 17.30 -8.61
N ASP A 60 4.13 17.95 -7.46
CA ASP A 60 4.22 19.39 -7.30
C ASP A 60 5.68 19.83 -7.18
N LEU A 61 6.27 20.12 -8.34
CA LEU A 61 7.61 20.65 -8.48
C LEU A 61 7.56 22.17 -8.56
N THR A 62 8.15 22.85 -7.58
CA THR A 62 8.31 24.30 -7.59
C THR A 62 9.66 24.66 -8.19
N ARG A 63 9.69 25.60 -9.13
CA ARG A 63 10.96 26.06 -9.73
C ARG A 63 11.80 26.82 -8.73
N LEU A 64 13.08 26.47 -8.65
CA LEU A 64 14.07 27.26 -7.93
C LEU A 64 14.75 28.22 -8.89
N SER A 65 14.84 29.48 -8.46
CA SER A 65 15.80 30.39 -9.06
C SER A 65 17.19 30.00 -8.55
N THR A 66 18.14 29.78 -9.46
CA THR A 66 19.53 29.49 -9.08
C THR A 66 20.39 30.76 -9.02
N THR A 67 19.78 31.91 -9.30
CA THR A 67 20.45 33.22 -9.29
C THR A 67 20.06 34.04 -8.07
N GLU A 68 18.95 33.71 -7.41
CA GLU A 68 18.43 34.40 -6.24
C GLU A 68 17.96 33.41 -5.17
N SER A 69 18.10 33.81 -3.90
CA SER A 69 17.58 33.04 -2.77
C SER A 69 16.07 32.92 -2.86
N THR A 70 15.55 31.70 -2.94
CA THR A 70 14.12 31.43 -3.05
C THR A 70 13.54 31.21 -1.67
N GLN A 71 12.57 32.02 -1.25
CA GLN A 71 11.85 31.80 0.00
C GLN A 71 10.63 30.90 -0.22
N MET A 72 10.55 29.79 0.50
CA MET A 72 9.44 28.86 0.42
C MET A 72 8.92 28.47 1.79
N LYS A 73 7.62 28.25 1.89
CA LYS A 73 6.99 27.77 3.12
C LYS A 73 7.02 26.24 3.12
N LEU A 74 7.84 25.67 3.98
CA LEU A 74 8.01 24.23 4.13
C LEU A 74 7.22 23.73 5.35
N LYS A 75 6.75 22.48 5.28
CA LYS A 75 6.14 21.75 6.40
C LYS A 75 7.23 21.27 7.36
N ALA A 76 6.87 20.95 8.60
CA ALA A 76 7.82 20.38 9.56
C ALA A 76 8.09 18.90 9.26
N SER A 77 9.28 18.41 9.65
CA SER A 77 9.65 16.97 9.57
C SER A 77 9.42 16.34 8.19
N THR A 78 9.57 17.13 7.13
CA THR A 78 9.29 16.72 5.75
C THR A 78 10.58 16.70 4.94
N LEU A 79 10.80 15.60 4.20
CA LEU A 79 11.91 15.48 3.26
C LEU A 79 11.59 16.30 2.02
N TYR A 80 12.53 17.16 1.62
CA TYR A 80 12.45 17.92 0.39
C TYR A 80 13.58 17.48 -0.53
N ALA A 81 13.24 17.24 -1.80
CA ALA A 81 14.15 16.77 -2.82
C ALA A 81 14.30 17.81 -3.92
N ILE A 82 15.53 17.97 -4.40
CA ILE A 82 15.90 18.87 -5.50
C ILE A 82 16.12 18.03 -6.75
N TYR A 83 15.43 18.41 -7.82
CA TYR A 83 15.37 17.69 -9.07
C TYR A 83 16.04 18.49 -10.20
N ALA A 84 16.83 17.80 -11.01
CA ALA A 84 17.42 18.30 -12.24
C ALA A 84 16.96 17.47 -13.44
N PRO A 85 16.96 18.01 -14.67
CA PRO A 85 16.64 17.24 -15.87
C PRO A 85 17.50 15.97 -15.96
N ARG A 86 16.90 14.82 -16.25
CA ARG A 86 17.61 13.53 -16.26
C ARG A 86 18.84 13.53 -17.17
N SER A 87 18.75 14.19 -18.33
CA SER A 87 19.84 14.35 -19.31
C SER A 87 21.06 15.12 -18.79
N ARG A 88 20.92 15.83 -17.67
CA ARG A 88 21.91 16.75 -17.10
C ARG A 88 22.27 16.39 -15.65
N SER A 89 21.58 15.42 -15.06
CA SER A 89 21.70 15.06 -13.64
C SER A 89 23.07 14.53 -13.25
N ALA A 90 23.76 13.83 -14.16
CA ALA A 90 25.11 13.31 -13.92
C ALA A 90 26.21 14.38 -13.98
N GLN A 91 25.88 15.62 -14.37
CA GLN A 91 26.80 16.75 -14.49
C GLN A 91 26.35 17.97 -13.69
N ALA A 92 25.27 17.82 -12.90
CA ALA A 92 24.76 18.86 -12.04
C ALA A 92 25.56 18.84 -10.73
N ASP A 93 26.86 19.19 -10.79
CA ASP A 93 27.59 19.62 -9.60
C ASP A 93 26.87 20.86 -9.06
N ALA A 94 25.95 20.63 -8.13
CA ALA A 94 25.07 21.60 -7.54
C ALA A 94 25.27 21.54 -6.04
N GLU A 95 25.47 22.68 -5.41
CA GLU A 95 25.47 22.80 -3.96
C GLU A 95 24.28 23.67 -3.57
N CYS A 96 23.37 23.11 -2.78
CA CYS A 96 22.22 23.84 -2.27
C CYS A 96 22.26 23.88 -0.75
N THR A 97 21.99 25.06 -0.19
CA THR A 97 21.81 25.27 1.24
C THR A 97 20.42 25.83 1.52
N ALA A 98 19.83 25.39 2.62
CA ALA A 98 18.53 25.82 3.10
C ALA A 98 18.69 26.42 4.50
N VAL A 99 18.32 27.69 4.66
CA VAL A 99 18.30 28.37 5.95
C VAL A 99 16.90 28.26 6.54
N SER A 100 16.82 27.67 7.73
CA SER A 100 15.58 27.51 8.48
C SER A 100 15.03 28.84 9.03
N PRO A 101 13.75 28.88 9.44
CA PRO A 101 13.17 30.06 10.07
C PRO A 101 13.91 30.49 11.34
N GLY A 102 14.53 29.54 12.05
CA GLY A 102 15.36 29.78 13.22
C GLY A 102 16.80 30.21 12.90
N GLY A 103 17.17 30.35 11.62
CA GLY A 103 18.51 30.75 11.18
C GLY A 103 19.53 29.62 11.11
N LEU A 104 19.15 28.37 11.40
CA LEU A 104 20.01 27.21 11.19
C LEU A 104 20.18 26.94 9.69
N GLU A 105 21.43 26.89 9.22
CA GLU A 105 21.78 26.49 7.86
C GLU A 105 21.85 24.96 7.74
N ILE A 106 21.20 24.43 6.71
CA ILE A 106 21.11 23.01 6.41
C ILE A 106 21.67 22.81 5.01
N VAL A 107 22.78 22.08 4.90
CA VAL A 107 23.37 21.72 3.60
C VAL A 107 22.60 20.54 3.03
N ALA A 108 22.17 20.63 1.77
CA ALA A 108 21.53 19.52 1.09
C ALA A 108 22.57 18.44 0.75
N SER A 109 22.23 17.18 0.99
CA SER A 109 23.12 16.04 0.78
C SER A 109 22.73 15.26 -0.46
N ASP A 110 23.66 14.47 -0.99
CA ASP A 110 23.38 13.50 -2.05
C ASP A 110 22.28 12.53 -1.59
N PRO A 111 21.31 12.20 -2.47
CA PRO A 111 20.28 11.25 -2.13
C PRO A 111 20.89 9.86 -1.97
N SER A 112 20.34 9.07 -1.04
CA SER A 112 20.80 7.69 -0.81
C SER A 112 20.53 6.72 -1.98
N GLY A 113 19.95 7.20 -3.09
CA GLY A 113 19.77 6.47 -4.32
C GLY A 113 19.12 7.32 -5.42
N SER A 114 18.95 6.76 -6.61
CA SER A 114 18.42 7.49 -7.76
C SER A 114 16.89 7.43 -7.84
N MET A 115 16.20 8.57 -7.72
CA MET A 115 14.77 8.68 -7.99
C MET A 115 14.51 9.62 -9.17
N THR A 116 13.47 9.36 -9.96
CA THR A 116 13.09 10.21 -11.10
C THR A 116 11.62 10.57 -11.04
N VAL A 117 11.30 11.87 -11.12
CA VAL A 117 9.93 12.41 -11.09
C VAL A 117 9.74 13.28 -12.32
N ASN A 118 8.70 13.05 -13.13
CA ASN A 118 8.43 13.83 -14.35
C ASN A 118 9.63 13.97 -15.31
N GLY A 119 10.45 12.92 -15.46
CA GLY A 119 11.65 12.96 -16.32
C GLY A 119 12.83 13.75 -15.75
N ARG A 120 12.76 14.16 -14.48
CA ARG A 120 13.83 14.84 -13.73
C ARG A 120 14.36 13.92 -12.64
N ALA A 121 15.68 13.81 -12.54
CA ALA A 121 16.33 12.99 -11.52
C ALA A 121 16.57 13.82 -10.25
N GLN A 122 16.37 13.19 -9.10
CA GLN A 122 16.76 13.74 -7.81
C GLN A 122 18.28 13.80 -7.73
N ILE A 123 18.81 14.96 -7.34
CA ILE A 123 20.25 15.19 -7.23
C ILE A 123 20.68 15.54 -5.80
N LEU A 124 19.79 16.12 -5.00
CA LEU A 124 20.05 16.51 -3.61
C LEU A 124 18.77 16.36 -2.77
N GLU A 125 18.92 16.21 -1.47
CA GLU A 125 17.82 16.21 -0.50
C GLU A 125 18.18 16.89 0.81
N PHE A 126 17.17 17.43 1.50
CA PHE A 126 17.30 17.90 2.88
C PHE A 126 15.99 17.67 3.62
N THR A 127 16.07 17.51 4.95
CA THR A 127 14.89 17.37 5.80
C THR A 127 14.65 18.66 6.56
N SER A 128 13.45 19.19 6.41
CA SER A 128 12.95 20.29 7.24
C SER A 128 12.69 19.80 8.66
N GLN A 129 13.23 20.48 9.68
CA GLN A 129 12.96 20.11 11.07
C GLN A 129 11.69 20.80 11.60
N GLU A 130 11.46 22.04 11.17
CA GLU A 130 10.35 22.88 11.65
C GLU A 130 9.53 23.41 10.48
N ALA A 131 8.28 23.78 10.73
CA ALA A 131 7.43 24.38 9.72
C ALA A 131 7.70 25.89 9.66
N GLY A 132 7.88 26.43 8.46
CA GLY A 132 8.07 27.87 8.31
C GLY A 132 8.68 28.28 6.97
N ARG A 133 9.12 29.54 6.89
CA ARG A 133 9.80 30.08 5.71
C ARG A 133 11.26 29.69 5.72
N TYR A 134 11.66 28.90 4.74
CA TYR A 134 13.05 28.56 4.47
C TYR A 134 13.57 29.41 3.32
N THR A 135 14.83 29.83 3.43
CA THR A 135 15.55 30.51 2.35
C THR A 135 16.48 29.51 1.70
N ILE A 136 16.21 29.15 0.45
CA ILE A 136 16.99 28.14 -0.27
C ILE A 136 17.87 28.85 -1.29
N THR A 137 19.17 28.53 -1.26
CA THR A 137 20.18 29.07 -2.17
C THR A 137 20.86 27.91 -2.85
N CYS A 138 20.88 27.89 -4.18
CA CYS A 138 21.52 26.85 -4.96
C CYS A 138 22.59 27.46 -5.87
N THR A 139 23.79 26.91 -5.78
CA THR A 139 24.93 27.26 -6.62
C THR A 139 25.13 26.14 -7.63
N VAL A 140 25.01 26.47 -8.91
CA VAL A 140 25.24 25.53 -10.02
C VAL A 140 26.23 26.11 -11.01
N ALA A 141 26.97 25.23 -11.69
CA ALA A 141 27.78 25.64 -12.83
C ALA A 141 26.92 26.43 -13.85
N SER A 142 27.53 27.46 -14.48
CA SER A 142 26.83 28.50 -15.25
C SER A 142 25.89 27.98 -16.35
N SER A 143 26.16 26.77 -16.88
CA SER A 143 25.36 26.09 -17.90
C SER A 143 23.98 25.61 -17.42
N TYR A 144 23.68 25.67 -16.12
CA TYR A 144 22.52 24.99 -15.50
C TYR A 144 21.62 25.94 -14.68
N LYS A 145 21.81 27.26 -14.82
CA LYS A 145 21.24 28.29 -13.94
C LYS A 145 19.70 28.46 -13.92
N SER A 146 18.91 27.54 -14.44
CA SER A 146 17.45 27.72 -14.53
C SER A 146 16.66 26.41 -14.62
N THR A 147 17.24 25.30 -14.18
CA THR A 147 16.61 23.98 -14.36
C THR A 147 16.37 23.20 -13.07
N LEU A 148 16.69 23.77 -11.90
CA LEU A 148 16.44 23.15 -10.62
C LEU A 148 14.99 23.35 -10.18
N GLU A 149 14.38 22.28 -9.70
CA GLU A 149 13.03 22.30 -9.12
C GLU A 149 13.07 21.57 -7.77
N ILE A 150 12.30 22.04 -6.79
CA ILE A 150 12.14 21.39 -5.49
C ILE A 150 10.73 20.82 -5.38
N GLY A 151 10.62 19.65 -4.76
CA GLY A 151 9.35 19.05 -4.38
C GLY A 151 9.46 18.36 -3.04
N GLU A 152 8.32 17.93 -2.50
CA GLU A 152 8.32 16.97 -1.39
C GLU A 152 8.96 15.68 -1.91
N GLY A 153 10.09 15.33 -1.30
CA GLY A 153 10.81 14.10 -1.60
C GLY A 153 10.19 12.92 -0.85
N SER A 154 10.34 11.71 -1.38
CA SER A 154 9.98 10.50 -0.67
C SER A 154 11.24 9.69 -0.34
N GLN A 155 11.29 9.15 0.87
CA GLN A 155 12.40 8.29 1.27
C GLN A 155 12.37 7.02 0.43
N LEU A 156 13.47 6.71 -0.26
CA LEU A 156 13.61 5.51 -1.09
C LEU A 156 13.34 4.22 -0.30
N SER A 157 13.72 4.18 0.98
CA SER A 157 13.40 3.07 1.89
C SER A 157 11.90 2.88 2.07
N GLY A 158 11.16 3.98 2.23
CA GLY A 158 9.71 4.01 2.29
C GLY A 158 9.05 3.61 0.97
N PHE A 159 9.63 3.99 -0.17
CA PHE A 159 9.12 3.61 -1.50
C PHE A 159 9.31 2.13 -1.79
N VAL A 160 10.49 1.58 -1.52
CA VAL A 160 10.77 0.15 -1.67
C VAL A 160 9.87 -0.66 -0.72
N GLY A 161 9.78 -0.25 0.55
CA GLY A 161 8.88 -0.87 1.53
C GLY A 161 7.41 -0.78 1.12
N GLY A 162 6.99 0.35 0.55
CA GLY A 162 5.65 0.57 0.01
C GLY A 162 5.32 -0.35 -1.18
N ILE A 163 6.26 -0.55 -2.11
CA ILE A 163 6.10 -1.50 -3.22
C ILE A 163 5.94 -2.93 -2.69
N PHE A 164 6.82 -3.37 -1.79
CA PHE A 164 6.74 -4.72 -1.22
C PHE A 164 5.44 -4.91 -0.41
N GLY A 165 5.03 -3.90 0.35
CA GLY A 165 3.75 -3.89 1.08
C GLY A 165 2.54 -3.92 0.15
N PHE A 166 2.59 -3.21 -0.97
CA PHE A 166 1.51 -3.20 -1.98
C PHE A 166 1.41 -4.52 -2.73
N VAL A 167 2.52 -5.05 -3.23
CA VAL A 167 2.56 -6.35 -3.92
C VAL A 167 2.15 -7.47 -2.98
N GLY A 168 2.70 -7.48 -1.75
CA GLY A 168 2.30 -8.43 -0.71
C GLY A 168 0.82 -8.31 -0.35
N GLY A 169 0.31 -7.08 -0.21
CA GLY A 169 -1.09 -6.78 0.09
C GLY A 169 -2.05 -7.21 -1.03
N ILE A 170 -1.68 -7.06 -2.30
CA ILE A 170 -2.47 -7.55 -3.44
C ILE A 170 -2.52 -9.08 -3.42
N LEU A 171 -1.37 -9.75 -3.27
CA LEU A 171 -1.32 -11.21 -3.26
C LEU A 171 -2.15 -11.77 -2.10
N PHE A 172 -1.94 -11.27 -0.87
CA PHE A 172 -2.75 -11.65 0.28
C PHE A 172 -4.23 -11.30 0.11
N GLY A 173 -4.53 -10.16 -0.50
CA GLY A 173 -5.89 -9.72 -0.82
C GLY A 173 -6.59 -10.71 -1.74
N ILE A 174 -5.97 -11.07 -2.87
CA ILE A 174 -6.52 -11.99 -3.86
C ILE A 174 -6.69 -13.40 -3.27
N PHE A 175 -5.63 -13.97 -2.69
CA PHE A 175 -5.69 -15.31 -2.12
C PHE A 175 -6.65 -15.39 -0.91
N GLY A 176 -6.67 -14.35 -0.07
CA GLY A 176 -7.60 -14.23 1.04
C GLY A 176 -9.06 -14.15 0.58
N TRP A 177 -9.33 -13.39 -0.48
CA TRP A 177 -10.66 -13.32 -1.09
C TRP A 177 -11.10 -14.65 -1.69
N ILE A 178 -10.23 -15.34 -2.43
CA ILE A 178 -10.53 -16.66 -3.00
C ILE A 178 -10.87 -17.65 -1.87
N ALA A 179 -10.05 -17.69 -0.82
CA ALA A 179 -10.30 -18.55 0.34
C ALA A 179 -11.63 -18.21 1.05
N ALA A 180 -11.93 -16.92 1.23
CA ALA A 180 -13.18 -16.47 1.82
C ALA A 180 -14.40 -16.89 0.98
N VAL A 181 -14.33 -16.72 -0.34
CA VAL A 181 -15.40 -17.13 -1.27
C VAL A 181 -15.62 -18.64 -1.23
N LEU A 182 -14.56 -19.43 -1.24
CA LEU A 182 -14.66 -20.89 -1.14
C LEU A 182 -15.27 -21.35 0.19
N MET A 183 -14.90 -20.69 1.30
CA MET A 183 -15.50 -20.99 2.61
C MET A 183 -16.98 -20.62 2.68
N VAL A 184 -17.37 -19.46 2.11
CA VAL A 184 -18.77 -19.02 2.09
C VAL A 184 -19.61 -19.94 1.20
N ILE A 185 -19.14 -20.26 -0.01
CA ILE A 185 -19.85 -21.19 -0.92
C ILE A 185 -19.93 -22.58 -0.27
N GLY A 186 -18.85 -23.09 0.31
CA GLY A 186 -18.85 -24.38 1.02
C GLY A 186 -19.83 -24.39 2.19
N GLY A 187 -19.89 -23.31 2.97
CA GLY A 187 -20.85 -23.13 4.06
C GLY A 187 -22.30 -23.09 3.57
N LEU A 188 -22.57 -22.41 2.46
CA LEU A 188 -23.89 -22.32 1.84
C LEU A 188 -24.36 -23.65 1.25
N VAL A 189 -23.50 -24.36 0.51
CA VAL A 189 -23.80 -25.69 -0.06
C VAL A 189 -24.07 -26.68 1.07
N TRP A 190 -23.25 -26.69 2.12
CA TRP A 190 -23.47 -27.58 3.25
C TRP A 190 -24.76 -27.27 4.02
N LYS A 191 -25.10 -25.97 4.16
CA LYS A 191 -26.40 -25.55 4.70
C LYS A 191 -27.55 -26.04 3.82
N ALA A 192 -27.42 -26.02 2.49
CA ALA A 192 -28.47 -26.47 1.56
C ALA A 192 -28.62 -28.00 1.52
N VAL A 193 -27.53 -28.76 1.59
CA VAL A 193 -27.55 -30.24 1.57
C VAL A 193 -28.00 -30.82 2.92
N ARG A 194 -27.87 -30.07 4.02
CA ARG A 194 -28.37 -30.44 5.36
C ARG A 194 -29.61 -29.64 5.83
N ALA A 195 -30.19 -28.80 4.97
CA ALA A 195 -31.47 -28.14 5.23
C ALA A 195 -32.59 -29.17 5.13
#